data_AF-A0A931NDS3-F1
#
_entry.id   AF-A0A931NDS3-F1
#
_cell.length_a   1.000
_cell.length_b   1.000
_cell.length_c   1.000
_cell.angle_alpha   90.00
_cell.angle_beta   90.00
_cell.angle_gamma   90.00
#
_symmetry.space_group_name_H-M   'P 1'
#
loop_
_entity.id
_entity.type
_entity.pdbx_description
1 polymer ?
#
loop_
_entity_poly.entity_id
_entity_poly.type
_entity_poly.pdbx_seq_one_letter_code
_entity_poly.pdbx_strand_id
1 'polypeptide(L)'
;MPNAIRHMLTSLRASVQELGETLLGPELDAQRLQSAQADLRDARQHLETLLTQQLRLGREQEQGAQETARLEDLATKALAQGREDLAEALADRILAQQADAQARLQQLELLGTQAQQLRTQIQAAEARLREFERELQMAETRAAVARTTRTVADQLADGAALRRLRERRQAEADRSAAAAQMAGEDALERQLVEAGLMPDPATEPRRRLLERLRARSQDLR
;
A
#
# COMPACT_ATOMS: atom_id res chain seq x y z
N MET A 1 13.82 33.23 -13.27
CA MET A 1 13.19 31.91 -13.46
C MET A 1 14.14 30.69 -13.55
N PRO A 2 15.42 30.75 -13.98
CA PRO A 2 16.22 29.52 -14.16
C PRO A 2 16.55 28.75 -12.87
N ASN A 3 16.45 29.39 -11.69
CA ASN A 3 16.73 28.74 -10.42
C ASN A 3 15.63 27.75 -9.99
N ALA A 4 14.35 28.00 -10.30
CA ALA A 4 13.26 27.15 -9.82
C ALA A 4 13.35 25.73 -10.40
N ILE A 5 13.56 25.61 -11.72
CA ILE A 5 13.76 24.31 -12.38
C ILE A 5 15.00 23.62 -11.82
N ARG A 6 16.10 24.35 -11.67
CA ARG A 6 17.35 23.77 -11.15
C ARG A 6 17.16 23.23 -9.73
N HIS A 7 16.50 23.99 -8.86
CA HIS A 7 16.18 23.56 -7.50
C HIS A 7 15.26 22.34 -7.49
N MET A 8 14.20 22.31 -8.30
CA MET A 8 13.32 21.13 -8.42
C MET A 8 14.05 19.90 -8.94
N LEU A 9 14.89 20.04 -9.97
CA LEU A 9 15.69 18.92 -10.49
C LEU A 9 16.70 18.44 -9.44
N THR A 10 17.19 19.34 -8.60
CA THR A 10 18.12 19.02 -7.52
C THR A 10 17.39 18.30 -6.37
N SER A 11 16.21 18.77 -5.97
CA SER A 11 15.39 18.11 -4.95
C SER A 11 14.95 16.74 -5.43
N LEU A 12 14.41 16.63 -6.65
CA LEU A 12 14.02 15.35 -7.24
C LEU A 12 15.20 14.37 -7.29
N ARG A 13 16.39 14.84 -7.70
CA ARG A 13 17.58 13.99 -7.72
C ARG A 13 18.03 13.57 -6.32
N ALA A 14 17.99 14.48 -5.35
CA ALA A 14 18.31 14.18 -3.96
C ALA A 14 17.35 13.11 -3.41
N SER A 15 16.05 13.30 -3.59
CA SER A 15 15.02 12.34 -3.19
C SER A 15 15.21 10.98 -3.87
N VAL A 16 15.50 10.95 -5.17
CA VAL A 16 15.84 9.70 -5.89
C VAL A 16 17.09 9.03 -5.33
N GLN A 17 18.10 9.80 -4.92
CA GLN A 17 19.32 9.28 -4.34
C GLN A 17 19.11 8.76 -2.91
N GLU A 18 18.24 9.39 -2.13
CA GLU A 18 17.82 8.91 -0.80
C GLU A 18 17.02 7.60 -0.89
N LEU A 19 16.17 7.44 -1.91
CA LEU A 19 15.57 6.13 -2.26
C LEU A 19 16.61 5.11 -2.76
N GLY A 20 17.83 5.56 -3.04
CA GLY A 20 19.00 4.75 -3.38
C GLY A 20 19.68 4.10 -2.18
N GLU A 21 19.48 4.66 -0.99
CA GLU A 21 20.16 4.24 0.22
C GLU A 21 19.52 3.01 0.86
N THR A 22 20.26 2.36 1.75
CA THR A 22 19.76 1.23 2.54
C THR A 22 18.54 1.61 3.36
N LEU A 23 17.54 0.72 3.40
CA LEU A 23 16.35 0.85 4.23
C LEU A 23 16.72 1.14 5.70
N LEU A 24 16.21 2.23 6.24
CA LEU A 24 16.51 2.70 7.60
C LEU A 24 15.43 2.30 8.60
N GLY A 25 14.27 1.84 8.13
CA GLY A 25 13.14 1.44 8.95
C GLY A 25 11.83 1.95 8.36
N PRO A 26 10.71 1.25 8.62
CA PRO A 26 9.45 1.44 7.89
C PRO A 26 8.90 2.86 7.97
N GLU A 27 9.04 3.54 9.10
CA GLU A 27 8.54 4.91 9.27
C GLU A 27 9.36 5.94 8.47
N LEU A 28 10.69 5.83 8.51
CA LEU A 28 11.60 6.72 7.76
C LEU A 28 11.51 6.45 6.27
N ASP A 29 11.45 5.19 5.87
CA ASP A 29 11.35 4.77 4.48
C ASP A 29 10.00 5.22 3.87
N ALA A 30 8.91 5.17 4.64
CA ALA A 30 7.62 5.71 4.22
C ALA A 30 7.64 7.24 4.04
N GLN A 31 8.31 7.97 4.95
CA GLN A 31 8.48 9.42 4.81
C GLN A 31 9.32 9.80 3.58
N ARG A 32 10.43 9.10 3.35
CA ARG A 32 11.27 9.26 2.15
C ARG A 32 10.46 9.03 0.88
N LEU A 33 9.66 7.95 0.86
CA LEU A 33 8.77 7.65 -0.25
C LEU A 33 7.76 8.78 -0.49
N GLN A 34 7.11 9.27 0.57
CA GLN A 34 6.14 10.35 0.47
C GLN A 34 6.78 11.65 -0.04
N SER A 35 7.98 12.00 0.43
CA SER A 35 8.73 13.16 -0.03
C SER A 35 9.07 13.05 -1.52
N ALA A 36 9.61 11.90 -1.95
CA ALA A 36 9.93 11.66 -3.35
C ALA A 36 8.68 11.68 -4.25
N GLN A 37 7.54 11.18 -3.77
CA GLN A 37 6.26 11.28 -4.48
C GLN A 37 5.79 12.73 -4.62
N ALA A 38 6.02 13.58 -3.61
CA ALA A 38 5.69 15.00 -3.68
C ALA A 38 6.58 15.73 -4.71
N ASP A 39 7.91 15.57 -4.63
CA ASP A 39 8.84 16.14 -5.61
C ASP A 39 8.49 15.71 -7.05
N LEU A 40 8.10 14.44 -7.23
CA LEU A 40 7.71 13.92 -8.53
C LEU A 40 6.42 14.59 -9.07
N ARG A 41 5.45 14.87 -8.20
CA ARG A 41 4.22 15.58 -8.58
C ARG A 41 4.54 17.01 -9.00
N ASP A 42 5.37 17.71 -8.24
CA ASP A 42 5.78 19.08 -8.54
C ASP A 42 6.54 19.14 -9.88
N ALA A 43 7.46 18.19 -10.11
CA ALA A 43 8.18 18.06 -11.37
C ALA A 43 7.24 17.85 -12.56
N ARG A 44 6.19 17.02 -12.41
CA ARG A 44 5.18 16.80 -13.47
C ARG A 44 4.36 18.05 -13.77
N GLN A 45 3.91 18.77 -12.74
CA GLN A 45 3.19 20.04 -12.91
C GLN A 45 4.06 21.10 -13.61
N HIS A 46 5.35 21.12 -13.29
CA HIS A 46 6.27 22.04 -13.96
C HIS A 46 6.48 21.65 -15.43
N LEU A 47 6.59 20.36 -15.74
CA LEU A 47 6.65 19.88 -17.13
C LEU A 47 5.40 20.28 -17.92
N GLU A 48 4.21 20.12 -17.32
CA GLU A 48 2.95 20.57 -17.93
C GLU A 48 2.96 22.08 -18.22
N THR A 49 3.47 22.87 -17.29
CA THR A 49 3.61 24.32 -17.45
C THR A 49 4.56 24.66 -18.62
N LEU A 50 5.71 24.00 -18.71
CA LEU A 50 6.67 24.21 -19.80
C LEU A 50 6.08 23.82 -21.16
N LEU A 51 5.39 22.68 -21.23
CA LEU A 51 4.75 22.22 -22.46
C LEU A 51 3.62 23.17 -22.89
N THR A 52 2.87 23.70 -21.93
CA THR A 52 1.82 24.70 -22.20
C THR A 52 2.42 25.98 -22.77
N GLN A 53 3.52 26.47 -22.19
CA GLN A 53 4.25 27.64 -22.71
C GLN A 53 4.80 27.37 -24.12
N GLN A 54 5.36 26.18 -24.35
CA GLN A 54 5.87 25.77 -25.65
C GLN A 54 4.75 25.73 -26.71
N LEU A 55 3.58 25.16 -26.38
CA LEU A 55 2.42 25.14 -27.27
C LEU A 55 1.91 26.55 -27.58
N ARG A 56 1.87 27.44 -26.59
CA ARG A 56 1.44 28.82 -26.78
C ARG A 56 2.40 29.57 -27.72
N LEU A 57 3.70 29.50 -27.45
CA LEU A 57 4.73 30.12 -28.30
C LEU A 57 4.75 29.53 -29.71
N GLY A 58 4.49 28.23 -29.86
CA GLY A 58 4.35 27.59 -31.17
C GLY A 58 3.20 28.19 -31.98
N ARG A 59 2.03 28.39 -31.36
CA ARG A 59 0.89 29.04 -32.02
C ARG A 59 1.17 30.51 -32.36
N GLU A 60 1.80 31.25 -31.45
CA GLU A 60 2.19 32.65 -31.71
C GLU A 60 3.18 32.73 -32.88
N GLN A 61 4.08 31.75 -33.01
CA GLN A 61 5.00 31.66 -34.13
C GLN A 61 4.29 31.38 -35.46
N GLU A 62 3.34 30.45 -35.47
CA GLU A 62 2.53 30.17 -36.66
C GLU A 62 1.70 31.38 -37.08
N GLN A 63 1.09 32.09 -36.13
CA GLN A 63 0.33 33.32 -36.40
C GLN A 63 1.24 34.42 -36.95
N GLY A 64 2.42 34.61 -36.36
CA GLY A 64 3.42 35.55 -36.86
C GLY A 64 3.86 35.23 -38.29
N ALA A 65 4.10 33.95 -38.60
CA ALA A 65 4.47 33.52 -39.94
C ALA A 65 3.36 33.82 -40.98
N GLN A 66 2.09 33.63 -40.62
CA GLN A 66 0.97 33.98 -41.49
C GLN A 66 0.87 35.49 -41.72
N GLU A 67 1.10 36.30 -40.69
CA GLU A 67 1.08 37.76 -40.81
C GLU A 67 2.26 38.26 -41.66
N THR A 68 3.46 37.72 -41.47
CA THR A 68 4.62 38.02 -42.32
C THR A 68 4.32 37.73 -43.79
N ALA A 69 3.75 36.57 -44.11
CA ALA A 69 3.38 36.22 -45.49
C ALA A 69 2.36 37.22 -46.08
N ARG A 70 1.39 37.68 -45.28
CA ARG A 70 0.43 38.71 -45.72
C ARG A 70 1.11 40.05 -45.98
N LEU A 71 2.06 40.45 -45.13
CA LEU A 71 2.82 41.69 -45.31
C LEU A 71 3.70 41.60 -46.57
N GLU A 72 4.31 40.45 -46.85
CA GLU A 72 5.09 40.20 -48.06
C GLU A 72 4.23 40.30 -49.34
N ASP A 73 3.04 39.71 -49.33
CA ASP A 73 2.06 39.85 -50.42
C ASP A 73 1.65 41.31 -50.64
N LEU A 74 1.43 42.07 -49.56
CA LEU A 74 1.08 43.49 -49.63
C LEU A 74 2.24 44.33 -50.15
N ALA A 75 3.47 44.05 -49.71
CA ALA A 75 4.67 44.76 -50.16
C ALA A 75 4.90 44.52 -51.66
N THR A 76 4.70 43.29 -52.12
CA THR A 76 4.80 42.93 -53.55
C THR A 76 3.76 43.69 -54.39
N LYS A 77 2.52 43.80 -53.89
CA LYS A 77 1.46 44.59 -54.56
C LYS A 77 1.77 46.08 -54.57
N ALA A 78 2.35 46.62 -53.50
CA ALA A 78 2.74 48.03 -53.42
C ALA A 78 3.84 48.36 -54.43
N LEU A 79 4.86 47.49 -54.56
CA LEU A 79 5.91 47.60 -55.57
C LEU A 79 5.33 47.54 -56.99
N ALA A 80 4.43 46.61 -57.26
CA ALA A 80 3.78 46.49 -58.57
C ALA A 80 2.94 47.74 -58.94
N GLN A 81 2.49 48.51 -57.95
CA GLN A 81 1.76 49.76 -58.13
C GLN A 81 2.66 51.00 -58.12
N GLY A 82 3.99 50.84 -58.07
CA GLY A 82 4.95 51.94 -58.01
C GLY A 82 4.93 52.73 -56.70
N ARG A 83 4.39 52.17 -55.62
CA ARG A 83 4.33 52.80 -54.29
C ARG A 83 5.52 52.37 -53.44
N GLU A 84 6.70 52.85 -53.81
CA GLU A 84 7.97 52.46 -53.16
C GLU A 84 7.99 52.79 -51.66
N ASP A 85 7.58 54.00 -51.26
CA ASP A 85 7.51 54.41 -49.85
C ASP A 85 6.69 53.44 -48.97
N LEU A 86 5.57 52.94 -49.51
CA LEU A 86 4.69 52.01 -48.80
C LEU A 86 5.30 50.60 -48.74
N ALA A 87 6.03 50.20 -49.78
CA ALA A 87 6.72 48.93 -49.79
C ALA A 87 7.91 48.91 -48.82
N GLU A 88 8.64 50.02 -48.70
CA GLU A 88 9.74 50.19 -47.74
C GLU A 88 9.22 50.10 -46.29
N ALA A 89 8.13 50.81 -45.97
CA ALA A 89 7.50 50.72 -44.66
C ALA A 89 6.99 49.30 -44.31
N LEU A 90 6.51 48.54 -45.30
CA LEU A 90 6.11 47.14 -45.11
C LEU A 90 7.34 46.23 -44.92
N ALA A 91 8.44 46.48 -45.63
CA ALA A 91 9.68 45.76 -45.46
C ALA A 91 10.26 45.93 -44.05
N ASP A 92 10.27 47.16 -43.51
CA ASP A 92 10.68 47.42 -42.13
C ASP A 92 9.84 46.63 -41.12
N ARG A 93 8.52 46.56 -41.35
CA ARG A 93 7.61 45.81 -40.48
C ARG A 93 7.83 44.30 -40.57
N ILE A 94 8.14 43.78 -41.76
CA ILE A 94 8.53 42.38 -41.97
C ILE A 94 9.82 42.07 -41.22
N LEU A 95 10.84 42.93 -41.34
CA LEU A 95 12.11 42.76 -40.62
C LEU A 95 11.92 42.74 -39.10
N ALA A 96 11.08 43.62 -38.56
CA ALA A 96 10.73 43.60 -37.14
C ALA A 96 10.03 42.29 -36.73
N GLN A 97 9.04 41.84 -37.50
CA GLN A 97 8.36 40.56 -37.28
C GLN A 97 9.31 39.35 -37.33
N GLN A 98 10.27 39.36 -38.26
CA GLN A 98 11.27 38.31 -38.41
C GLN A 98 12.25 38.28 -37.22
N ALA A 99 12.67 39.44 -36.71
CA ALA A 99 13.50 39.51 -35.51
C ALA A 99 12.77 38.92 -34.29
N ASP A 100 11.50 39.28 -34.10
CA ASP A 100 10.67 38.71 -33.02
C ASP A 100 10.46 37.20 -33.20
N ALA A 101 10.28 36.75 -34.45
CA ALA A 101 10.14 35.33 -34.77
C ALA A 101 11.40 34.53 -34.45
N GLN A 102 12.59 35.08 -34.71
CA GLN A 102 13.86 34.46 -34.33
C GLN A 102 14.00 34.37 -32.80
N ALA A 103 13.63 35.42 -32.06
CA ALA A 103 13.65 35.39 -30.61
C ALA A 103 12.71 34.31 -30.04
N ARG A 104 11.50 34.17 -30.59
CA ARG A 104 10.55 33.11 -30.21
C ARG A 104 11.08 31.71 -30.52
N LEU A 105 11.76 31.50 -31.65
CA LEU A 105 12.38 30.21 -31.98
C LEU A 105 13.45 29.81 -30.97
N GLN A 106 14.33 30.73 -30.60
CA GLN A 106 15.34 30.47 -29.56
C GLN A 106 14.70 30.10 -28.22
N GLN A 107 13.60 30.77 -27.85
CA GLN A 107 12.84 30.42 -26.65
C GLN A 107 12.20 29.03 -26.75
N LEU A 108 11.63 28.66 -27.90
CA LEU A 108 11.06 27.34 -28.14
C LEU A 108 12.11 26.23 -28.03
N GLU A 109 13.31 26.44 -28.59
CA GLU A 109 14.42 25.49 -28.48
C GLU A 109 14.87 25.28 -27.03
N LEU A 110 14.97 26.39 -26.27
CA LEU A 110 15.31 26.35 -24.86
C LEU A 110 14.26 25.59 -24.05
N LEU A 111 12.98 25.90 -24.25
CA LEU A 111 11.87 25.22 -23.58
C LEU A 111 11.83 23.73 -23.94
N GLY A 112 12.04 23.38 -25.21
CA GLY A 112 12.09 21.99 -25.66
C GLY A 112 13.21 21.20 -24.98
N THR A 113 14.41 21.79 -24.90
CA THR A 113 15.55 21.19 -24.20
C THR A 113 15.24 20.97 -22.71
N GLN A 114 14.67 21.97 -22.04
CA GLN A 114 14.29 21.88 -20.62
C GLN A 114 13.21 20.83 -20.39
N ALA A 115 12.18 20.79 -21.22
CA ALA A 115 11.10 19.82 -21.14
C ALA A 115 11.64 18.38 -21.31
N GLN A 116 12.56 18.17 -22.25
CA GLN A 116 13.15 16.86 -22.49
C GLN A 116 14.05 16.39 -21.34
N GLN A 117 14.85 17.29 -20.77
CA GLN A 117 15.64 17.00 -19.57
C GLN A 117 14.75 16.63 -18.39
N LEU A 118 13.71 17.42 -18.13
CA LEU A 118 12.77 17.20 -17.03
C LEU A 118 12.02 15.88 -17.19
N ARG A 119 11.54 15.58 -18.40
CA ARG A 119 10.87 14.31 -18.73
C ARG A 119 11.76 13.10 -18.48
N THR A 120 13.03 13.16 -18.87
CA THR A 120 14.00 12.08 -18.62
C THR A 120 14.20 11.84 -17.12
N GLN A 121 14.29 12.91 -16.34
CA GLN A 121 14.47 12.81 -14.89
C GLN A 121 13.23 12.29 -14.17
N ILE A 122 12.04 12.73 -14.59
CA ILE A 122 10.75 12.20 -14.11
C ILE A 122 10.67 10.69 -14.35
N GLN A 123 11.01 10.22 -15.55
CA GLN A 123 11.00 8.79 -15.87
C GLN A 123 11.98 7.98 -15.01
N ALA A 124 13.19 8.50 -14.80
CA ALA A 124 14.18 7.87 -13.93
C ALA A 124 13.69 7.81 -12.47
N ALA A 125 13.10 8.90 -11.98
CA ALA A 125 12.54 8.99 -10.64
C ALA A 125 11.37 8.01 -10.45
N GLU A 126 10.45 7.92 -11.41
CA GLU A 126 9.34 6.96 -11.40
C GLU A 126 9.82 5.51 -11.34
N ALA A 127 10.85 5.17 -12.12
CA ALA A 127 11.42 3.83 -12.12
C ALA A 127 12.03 3.49 -10.76
N ARG A 128 12.79 4.42 -10.16
CA ARG A 128 13.41 4.22 -8.84
C ARG A 128 12.35 4.11 -7.74
N LEU A 129 11.33 4.96 -7.77
CA LEU A 129 10.27 4.97 -6.79
C LEU A 129 9.50 3.64 -6.77
N ARG A 130 9.20 3.08 -7.95
CA ARG A 130 8.59 1.75 -8.06
C ARG A 130 9.48 0.63 -7.52
N GLU A 131 10.80 0.73 -7.69
CA GLU A 131 11.73 -0.26 -7.12
C GLU A 131 11.74 -0.16 -5.60
N PHE A 132 11.86 1.05 -5.06
CA PHE A 132 11.87 1.29 -3.62
C PHE A 132 10.56 0.83 -2.94
N GLU A 133 9.41 1.08 -3.57
CA GLU A 133 8.11 0.57 -3.09
C GLU A 133 8.10 -0.97 -2.99
N ARG A 134 8.70 -1.67 -3.97
CA ARG A 134 8.84 -3.14 -3.92
C ARG A 134 9.77 -3.58 -2.80
N GLU A 135 10.93 -2.93 -2.66
CA GLU A 135 11.90 -3.22 -1.61
C GLU A 135 11.28 -3.05 -0.21
N LEU A 136 10.52 -1.96 -0.02
CA LEU A 136 9.81 -1.68 1.23
C LEU A 136 8.76 -2.76 1.53
N GLN A 137 7.92 -3.14 0.55
CA GLN A 137 6.92 -4.18 0.72
C GLN A 137 7.56 -5.53 1.08
N MET A 138 8.70 -5.88 0.46
CA MET A 138 9.45 -7.09 0.81
C MET A 138 10.01 -7.00 2.23
N ALA A 139 10.54 -5.85 2.64
CA ALA A 139 11.07 -5.63 3.98
C ALA A 139 9.97 -5.73 5.06
N GLU A 140 8.80 -5.13 4.82
CA GLU A 140 7.63 -5.24 5.69
C GLU A 140 7.16 -6.68 5.83
N THR A 141 7.09 -7.42 4.71
CA THR A 141 6.72 -8.84 4.70
C THR A 141 7.73 -9.67 5.52
N ARG A 142 9.04 -9.44 5.32
CA ARG A 142 10.09 -10.10 6.10
C ARG A 142 9.99 -9.76 7.59
N ALA A 143 9.72 -8.51 7.93
CA ALA A 143 9.53 -8.07 9.31
C ALA A 143 8.27 -8.67 9.95
N ALA A 144 7.18 -8.83 9.19
CA ALA A 144 5.96 -9.49 9.64
C ALA A 144 6.21 -10.98 9.92
N VAL A 145 6.86 -11.69 8.99
CA VAL A 145 7.24 -13.11 9.17
C VAL A 145 8.16 -13.27 10.37
N ALA A 146 9.19 -12.43 10.52
CA ALA A 146 10.08 -12.48 11.67
C ALA A 146 9.34 -12.26 13.01
N ARG A 147 8.38 -11.33 13.04
CA ARG A 147 7.51 -11.12 14.22
C ARG A 147 6.68 -12.37 14.52
N THR A 148 6.02 -12.97 13.53
CA THR A 148 5.25 -14.20 13.73
C THR A 148 6.12 -15.34 14.21
N THR A 149 7.30 -15.56 13.60
CA THR A 149 8.25 -16.59 14.02
C THR A 149 8.70 -16.38 15.46
N ARG A 150 8.97 -15.13 15.86
CA ARG A 150 9.30 -14.80 17.24
C ARG A 150 8.15 -15.10 18.19
N THR A 151 6.92 -14.69 17.87
CA THR A 151 5.74 -14.99 18.69
C THR A 151 5.51 -16.50 18.83
N VAL A 152 5.69 -17.27 17.76
CA VAL A 152 5.58 -18.74 17.81
C VAL A 152 6.71 -19.34 18.66
N ALA A 153 7.95 -18.87 18.50
CA ALA A 153 9.08 -19.30 19.30
C ALA A 153 8.88 -18.97 20.79
N ASP A 154 8.38 -17.77 21.12
CA ASP A 154 8.06 -17.34 22.47
C ASP A 154 6.93 -18.23 23.06
N GLN A 155 5.88 -18.54 22.30
CA GLN A 155 4.81 -19.46 22.72
C GLN A 155 5.31 -20.90 22.97
N LEU A 156 6.28 -21.36 22.18
CA LEU A 156 6.94 -22.65 22.37
C LEU A 156 7.85 -22.63 23.61
N ALA A 157 8.62 -21.55 23.80
CA ALA A 157 9.53 -21.37 24.94
C ALA A 157 8.78 -21.19 26.27
N ASP A 158 7.66 -20.46 26.28
CA ASP A 158 6.77 -20.30 27.44
C ASP A 158 6.05 -21.60 27.85
N GLY A 159 6.22 -22.68 27.07
CA GLY A 159 5.72 -24.00 27.41
C GLY A 159 4.18 -24.11 27.39
N ALA A 160 3.49 -23.16 26.76
CA ALA A 160 2.03 -23.16 26.67
C ALA A 160 1.50 -24.44 25.98
N ALA A 161 2.21 -24.91 24.95
CA ALA A 161 1.90 -26.18 24.29
C ALA A 161 2.09 -27.40 25.21
N LEU A 162 3.17 -27.41 26.01
CA LEU A 162 3.43 -28.47 26.99
C LEU A 162 2.41 -28.46 28.14
N ARG A 163 1.99 -27.28 28.60
CA ARG A 163 0.94 -27.10 29.60
C ARG A 163 -0.40 -27.69 29.12
N ARG A 164 -0.84 -27.33 27.91
CA ARG A 164 -2.07 -27.90 27.30
C ARG A 164 -1.99 -29.41 27.10
N LEU A 165 -0.83 -29.95 26.73
CA LEU A 165 -0.62 -31.39 26.58
C LEU A 165 -0.73 -32.11 27.94
N ARG A 166 -0.14 -31.54 28.99
CA ARG A 166 -0.27 -32.06 30.36
C ARG A 166 -1.72 -32.01 30.84
N GLU A 167 -2.43 -30.91 30.63
CA GLU A 167 -3.85 -30.77 30.99
C GLU A 167 -4.73 -31.83 30.28
N ARG A 168 -4.50 -32.08 28.98
CA ARG A 168 -5.19 -33.15 28.26
C ARG A 168 -4.91 -34.53 28.84
N ARG A 169 -3.64 -34.84 29.10
CA ARG A 169 -3.23 -36.12 29.69
C ARG A 169 -3.85 -36.33 31.07
N GLN A 170 -3.89 -35.27 31.88
CA GLN A 170 -4.53 -35.27 33.19
C GLN A 170 -6.03 -35.56 33.03
N ALA A 171 -6.72 -34.85 32.14
CA ALA A 171 -8.15 -35.05 31.91
C ALA A 171 -8.50 -36.46 31.38
N GLU A 172 -7.64 -37.08 30.56
CA GLU A 172 -7.79 -38.46 30.11
C GLU A 172 -7.58 -39.46 31.26
N ALA A 173 -6.56 -39.22 32.11
CA ALA A 173 -6.32 -40.03 33.30
C ALA A 173 -7.51 -39.96 34.27
N ASP A 174 -8.02 -38.76 34.54
CA ASP A 174 -9.16 -38.53 35.43
C ASP A 174 -10.42 -39.23 34.91
N ARG A 175 -10.68 -39.18 33.59
CA ARG A 175 -11.78 -39.93 32.97
C ARG A 175 -11.62 -41.44 33.12
N SER A 176 -10.41 -41.97 32.91
CA SER A 176 -10.16 -43.40 33.06
C SER A 176 -10.33 -43.87 34.51
N ALA A 177 -9.90 -43.06 35.48
CA ALA A 177 -10.08 -43.33 36.90
C ALA A 177 -11.56 -43.32 37.30
N ALA A 178 -12.33 -42.35 36.81
CA ALA A 178 -13.78 -42.30 37.02
C ALA A 178 -14.48 -43.53 36.41
N ALA A 179 -14.11 -43.93 35.19
CA ALA A 179 -14.67 -45.14 34.56
C ALA A 179 -14.33 -46.42 35.34
N ALA A 180 -13.12 -46.52 35.90
CA ALA A 180 -12.72 -47.66 36.73
C ALA A 180 -13.47 -47.71 38.06
N GLN A 181 -13.73 -46.55 38.69
CA GLN A 181 -14.56 -46.47 39.90
C GLN A 181 -16.00 -46.95 39.63
N MET A 182 -16.63 -46.45 38.57
CA MET A 182 -17.97 -46.88 38.16
C MET A 182 -18.04 -48.39 37.89
N ALA A 183 -17.06 -48.95 37.17
CA ALA A 183 -17.00 -50.39 36.91
C ALA A 183 -16.80 -51.23 38.20
N GLY A 184 -16.07 -50.68 39.18
CA GLY A 184 -15.90 -51.30 40.50
C GLY A 184 -17.17 -51.26 41.34
N GLU A 185 -17.91 -50.14 41.32
CA GLU A 185 -19.22 -50.00 41.96
C GLU A 185 -20.24 -50.95 41.36
N ASP A 186 -20.32 -51.04 40.02
CA ASP A 186 -21.21 -51.98 39.32
C ASP A 186 -20.89 -53.45 39.65
N ALA A 187 -19.60 -53.78 39.84
CA ALA A 187 -19.18 -55.12 40.22
C ALA A 187 -19.52 -55.45 41.68
N LEU A 188 -19.36 -54.48 42.58
CA LEU A 188 -19.75 -54.60 43.99
C LEU A 188 -21.27 -54.75 44.12
N GLU A 189 -22.05 -53.95 43.39
CA GLU A 189 -23.51 -54.01 43.38
C GLU A 189 -24.02 -55.36 42.87
N ARG A 190 -23.41 -55.90 41.80
CA ARG A 190 -23.68 -57.26 41.33
C ARG A 190 -23.40 -58.33 42.39
N GLN A 191 -22.25 -58.25 43.09
CA GLN A 191 -21.89 -59.19 44.15
C GLN A 191 -22.83 -59.11 45.36
N LEU A 192 -23.31 -57.91 45.71
CA LEU A 192 -24.24 -57.71 46.81
C LEU A 192 -25.65 -58.24 46.49
N VAL A 193 -26.09 -58.11 45.24
CA VAL A 193 -27.33 -58.73 44.74
C VAL A 193 -27.20 -60.26 44.71
N GLU A 194 -26.09 -60.79 44.21
CA GLU A 194 -25.82 -62.24 44.15
C GLU A 194 -25.69 -62.87 45.55
N ALA A 195 -25.12 -62.14 46.51
CA ALA A 195 -25.05 -62.53 47.92
C ALA A 195 -26.38 -62.39 48.67
N GLY A 196 -27.44 -61.89 48.02
CA GLY A 196 -28.77 -61.69 48.63
C GLY A 196 -28.83 -60.60 49.70
N LEU A 197 -27.81 -59.74 49.77
CA LEU A 197 -27.68 -58.63 50.71
C LEU A 197 -28.26 -57.32 50.16
N MET A 198 -28.48 -57.24 48.85
CA MET A 198 -29.28 -56.20 48.18
C MET A 198 -30.41 -56.85 47.36
N PRO A 199 -31.65 -56.29 47.40
CA PRO A 199 -32.73 -56.78 46.55
C PRO A 199 -32.47 -56.44 45.09
N ASP A 200 -32.63 -57.42 44.20
CA ASP A 200 -32.60 -57.21 42.76
C ASP A 200 -33.70 -56.21 42.36
N PRO A 201 -33.36 -55.07 41.73
CA PRO A 201 -34.33 -54.04 41.35
C PRO A 201 -35.42 -54.55 40.39
N ALA A 202 -35.20 -55.68 39.71
CA ALA A 202 -36.18 -56.27 38.81
C ALA A 202 -37.28 -57.10 39.52
N THR A 203 -37.08 -57.50 40.78
CA THR A 203 -37.86 -58.64 41.35
C THR A 203 -38.38 -58.43 42.79
N GLU A 204 -38.56 -57.21 43.29
CA GLU A 204 -39.23 -57.00 44.59
C GLU A 204 -40.73 -56.63 44.44
N PRO A 205 -41.68 -57.49 44.88
CA PRO A 205 -43.10 -57.13 44.90
C PRO A 205 -43.34 -56.07 45.97
N ARG A 206 -44.00 -54.96 45.58
CA ARG A 206 -44.45 -53.81 46.40
C ARG A 206 -44.99 -54.15 47.80
N ARG A 207 -45.50 -55.38 47.97
CA ARG A 207 -46.03 -55.93 49.23
C ARG A 207 -44.94 -56.06 50.31
N ARG A 208 -43.73 -56.50 49.96
CA ARG A 208 -42.60 -56.61 50.91
C ARG A 208 -42.08 -55.25 51.36
N LEU A 209 -42.06 -54.27 50.46
CA LEU A 209 -41.66 -52.90 50.80
C LEU A 209 -42.64 -52.24 51.79
N LEU A 210 -43.94 -52.47 51.60
CA LEU A 210 -45.00 -51.96 52.49
C LEU A 210 -44.98 -52.62 53.87
N GLU A 211 -44.66 -53.91 53.97
CA GLU A 211 -44.50 -54.60 55.27
C GLU A 211 -43.29 -54.05 56.05
N ARG A 212 -42.17 -53.80 55.36
CA ARG A 212 -40.98 -53.19 55.97
C ARG A 212 -41.22 -51.76 56.47
N LEU A 213 -41.95 -50.95 55.70
CA LEU A 213 -42.31 -49.59 56.11
C LEU A 213 -43.30 -49.58 57.28
N ARG A 214 -44.22 -50.55 57.35
CA ARG A 214 -45.13 -50.71 58.51
C ARG A 214 -44.40 -51.11 59.78
N ALA A 215 -43.48 -52.08 59.69
CA ALA A 215 -42.65 -52.48 60.83
C ALA A 215 -41.85 -51.28 61.38
N ARG A 216 -41.29 -50.45 60.49
CA ARG A 216 -40.54 -49.25 60.87
C ARG A 216 -41.40 -48.14 61.48
N SER A 217 -42.72 -48.14 61.26
CA SER A 217 -43.65 -47.16 61.85
C SER A 217 -44.16 -47.54 63.25
N GLN A 218 -44.01 -48.80 63.67
CA GLN A 218 -44.39 -49.28 65.00
C GLN A 218 -43.26 -49.09 66.03
N ASP A 219 -42.00 -49.04 65.61
CA ASP A 219 -40.83 -48.74 66.47
C ASP A 219 -40.71 -47.26 66.88
N LEU A 220 -41.66 -46.40 66.51
CA LEU A 220 -41.64 -44.95 66.77
C LEU A 220 -42.79 -44.46 67.68
N ARG A 221 -43.36 -45.32 68.54
CA ARG A 221 -44.29 -44.92 69.61
C ARG A 221 -43.79 -45.31 70.99
#